data_AF-A0A8S2FWC0-F1
#
_entry.id   AF-A0A8S2FWC0-F1
#
_cell.length_a   1.000
_cell.length_b   1.000
_cell.length_c   1.000
_cell.angle_alpha   90.00
_cell.angle_beta   90.00
_cell.angle_gamma   90.00
#
_symmetry.space_group_name_H-M   'P 1'
#
loop_
_entity.id
_entity.type
_entity.pdbx_description
1 polymer ?
#
loop_
_entity_poly.entity_id
_entity_poly.type
_entity_poly.pdbx_seq_one_letter_code
_entity_poly.pdbx_strand_id
1 'polypeptide(L)'
;EKWYEARSTQETRLHLIQPMTLNMDVYKCIYSDDADLPAFKIAGQIPAIDMRLSDARLFQIIHHVQSVPFPETKPIDETTQEITPIEQPVQTNLSAVDTMEKIEGMTPVKKIQEEHGENETNEETKSDDKKREDIQKEGEKKDSHFQLTQLEATFELSQLDLLIEESPSSSRVDGDQHQEDNEDRPFLRLSLVAMVVTTSVKTYDINFNASLADLIVLHQQFVTHSGEPLRLISAKRQNEDDDTKLISIDFLKTSLDNPMFENEPYNSIESIGTLHFSKLEVNLQLQALLSILRFQDSLMKKLPTESEAEKQKKKELEDAKKNEEKKQKELQENGKQITTALDKGKKKPETVVAAASLAIKAELEEFRFLISTKDAAVFDISVGGIKANVSQQPSKTAVNLILSNLNVYDPNPSAKYKK
;
A
#
# COMPACT_ATOMS: atom_id res chain seq x y z
N GLU A 1 -11.77 -29.87 -17.86
CA GLU A 1 -10.65 -29.52 -18.77
C GLU A 1 -9.34 -30.10 -18.23
N LYS A 2 -8.38 -30.40 -19.11
CA LYS A 2 -7.07 -30.97 -18.74
C LYS A 2 -6.07 -29.84 -18.44
N TRP A 3 -6.17 -29.24 -17.26
CA TRP A 3 -5.34 -28.10 -16.83
C TRP A 3 -3.83 -28.37 -16.89
N TYR A 4 -3.41 -29.62 -16.75
CA TYR A 4 -1.98 -29.99 -16.78
C TYR A 4 -1.34 -29.78 -18.15
N GLU A 5 -2.11 -29.92 -19.25
CA GLU A 5 -1.65 -29.67 -20.63
C GLU A 5 -1.45 -28.17 -20.86
N ALA A 6 -2.31 -27.34 -20.27
CA ALA A 6 -2.25 -25.89 -20.39
C ALA A 6 -0.96 -25.28 -19.81
N ARG A 7 -0.35 -25.90 -18.79
CA ARG A 7 0.92 -25.43 -18.20
C ARG A 7 2.09 -25.38 -19.18
N SER A 8 2.05 -26.22 -20.23
CA SER A 8 3.14 -26.34 -21.21
C SER A 8 2.89 -25.50 -22.46
N THR A 9 1.75 -24.82 -22.54
CA THR A 9 1.34 -23.96 -23.65
C THR A 9 1.40 -22.50 -23.24
N GLN A 10 1.81 -21.63 -24.16
CA GLN A 10 2.04 -20.22 -23.86
C GLN A 10 0.75 -19.45 -23.53
N GLU A 11 -0.38 -19.83 -24.15
CA GLU A 11 -1.66 -19.16 -23.95
C GLU A 11 -2.83 -20.15 -24.04
N THR A 12 -3.75 -20.11 -23.07
CA THR A 12 -4.99 -20.90 -23.05
C THR A 12 -6.07 -20.16 -22.29
N ARG A 13 -7.35 -20.54 -22.48
CA ARG A 13 -8.50 -20.01 -21.72
C ARG A 13 -8.51 -20.38 -20.23
N LEU A 14 -7.56 -21.20 -19.79
CA LEU A 14 -7.37 -21.56 -18.39
C LEU A 14 -6.40 -20.62 -17.66
N HIS A 15 -5.60 -19.85 -18.39
CA HIS A 15 -4.65 -18.92 -17.79
C HIS A 15 -5.38 -17.64 -17.40
N LEU A 16 -5.53 -17.41 -16.09
CA LEU A 16 -5.91 -16.10 -15.54
C LEU A 16 -4.75 -15.11 -15.62
N ILE A 17 -3.54 -15.62 -15.38
CA ILE A 17 -2.28 -14.90 -15.53
C ILE A 17 -1.45 -15.70 -16.54
N GLN A 18 -0.93 -15.05 -17.57
CA GLN A 18 -0.04 -15.70 -18.53
C GLN A 18 1.29 -16.08 -17.87
N PRO A 19 2.00 -17.11 -18.38
CA PRO A 19 3.32 -17.47 -17.87
C PRO A 19 4.26 -16.26 -17.85
N MET A 20 4.76 -15.91 -16.66
CA MET A 20 5.66 -14.76 -16.46
C MET A 20 7.00 -15.20 -15.87
N THR A 21 8.01 -14.34 -16.02
CA THR A 21 9.32 -14.53 -15.39
C THR A 21 9.51 -13.50 -14.28
N LEU A 22 9.99 -13.94 -13.12
CA LEU A 22 10.41 -13.08 -12.02
C LEU A 22 11.92 -13.26 -11.84
N ASN A 23 12.67 -12.18 -12.05
CA ASN A 23 14.08 -12.13 -11.70
C ASN A 23 14.19 -11.54 -10.29
N MET A 24 14.96 -12.18 -9.42
CA MET A 24 15.11 -11.74 -8.04
C MET A 24 16.55 -11.94 -7.59
N ASP A 25 17.18 -10.85 -7.21
CA ASP A 25 18.48 -10.84 -6.57
C ASP A 25 18.31 -10.53 -5.08
N VAL A 26 18.92 -11.36 -4.24
CA VAL A 26 18.92 -11.19 -2.79
C VAL A 26 20.36 -11.16 -2.32
N TYR A 27 20.74 -10.04 -1.70
CA TYR A 27 22.06 -9.81 -1.13
C TYR A 27 21.94 -9.73 0.38
N LYS A 28 22.91 -10.32 1.07
CA LYS A 28 23.08 -10.19 2.52
C LYS A 28 24.48 -9.65 2.78
N CYS A 29 24.58 -8.53 3.48
CA CYS A 29 25.87 -8.00 3.88
C CYS A 29 26.48 -8.88 4.98
N ILE A 30 27.80 -9.08 4.90
CA ILE A 30 28.56 -9.79 5.94
C ILE A 30 28.96 -8.83 7.07
N TYR A 31 29.08 -7.54 6.75
CA TYR A 31 29.41 -6.49 7.71
C TYR A 31 28.13 -5.85 8.26
N SER A 32 27.92 -5.96 9.57
CA SER A 32 26.74 -5.43 10.25
C SER A 32 26.88 -3.97 10.68
N ASP A 33 28.10 -3.44 10.67
CA ASP A 33 28.45 -2.19 11.35
C ASP A 33 28.79 -1.06 10.36
N ASP A 34 28.60 -1.28 9.07
CA ASP A 34 28.81 -0.29 8.02
C ASP A 34 27.51 0.44 7.71
N ALA A 35 27.50 1.77 7.81
CA ALA A 35 26.32 2.59 7.57
C ALA A 35 25.96 2.69 6.08
N ASP A 36 26.95 2.53 5.19
CA ASP A 36 26.78 2.67 3.74
C ASP A 36 26.28 1.38 3.07
N LEU A 37 26.32 0.25 3.78
CA LEU A 37 25.93 -1.06 3.26
C LEU A 37 24.65 -1.58 3.93
N PRO A 38 23.59 -1.88 3.17
CA PRO A 38 22.38 -2.44 3.73
C PRO A 38 22.59 -3.88 4.21
N ALA A 39 22.07 -4.24 5.39
CA ALA A 39 22.16 -5.61 5.89
C ALA A 39 21.51 -6.62 4.93
N PHE A 40 20.39 -6.23 4.31
CA PHE A 40 19.74 -6.96 3.23
C PHE A 40 19.43 -6.03 2.05
N LYS A 41 19.70 -6.50 0.85
CA LYS A 41 19.24 -5.85 -0.38
C LYS A 41 18.45 -6.83 -1.24
N ILE A 42 17.27 -6.45 -1.66
CA ILE A 42 16.38 -7.25 -2.49
C ILE A 42 16.07 -6.45 -3.76
N ALA A 43 16.36 -6.99 -4.92
CA ALA A 43 15.99 -6.41 -6.21
C ALA A 43 15.14 -7.41 -6.97
N GLY A 44 13.89 -7.07 -7.26
CA GLY A 44 12.96 -7.88 -8.02
C GLY A 44 12.54 -7.19 -9.31
N GLN A 45 12.48 -7.93 -10.40
CA GLN A 45 12.03 -7.42 -11.69
C GLN A 45 11.05 -8.40 -12.34
N ILE A 46 9.90 -7.88 -12.75
CA ILE A 46 8.91 -8.58 -13.57
C ILE A 46 8.75 -7.82 -14.89
N PRO A 47 9.09 -8.43 -16.05
CA PRO A 47 8.96 -7.75 -17.34
C PRO A 47 7.50 -7.44 -17.71
N ALA A 48 6.60 -8.41 -17.59
CA ALA A 48 5.21 -8.23 -17.93
C ALA A 48 4.30 -9.15 -17.10
N ILE A 49 3.14 -8.62 -16.73
CA ILE A 49 2.03 -9.38 -16.17
C ILE A 49 0.83 -9.17 -17.09
N ASP A 50 0.43 -10.23 -17.78
CA ASP A 50 -0.76 -10.24 -18.63
C ASP A 50 -1.86 -11.06 -17.95
N MET A 51 -2.96 -10.39 -17.61
CA MET A 51 -4.13 -11.00 -16.99
C MET A 51 -5.35 -10.88 -17.89
N ARG A 52 -6.13 -11.96 -17.97
CA ARG A 52 -7.43 -11.98 -18.65
C ARG A 52 -8.48 -12.52 -17.72
N LEU A 53 -9.55 -11.75 -17.54
CA LEU A 53 -10.60 -12.07 -16.59
C LEU A 53 -11.97 -11.73 -17.15
N SER A 54 -12.80 -12.74 -17.34
CA SER A 54 -14.23 -12.53 -17.61
C SER A 54 -15.04 -12.43 -16.32
N ASP A 55 -16.23 -11.81 -16.40
CA ASP A 55 -17.16 -11.74 -15.27
C ASP A 55 -17.51 -13.13 -14.74
N ALA A 56 -17.74 -14.11 -15.61
CA ALA A 56 -18.00 -15.50 -15.21
C ALA A 56 -16.85 -16.10 -14.39
N ARG A 57 -15.59 -15.84 -14.79
CA ARG A 57 -14.39 -16.27 -14.05
C ARG A 57 -14.24 -15.54 -12.72
N LEU A 58 -14.51 -14.23 -12.68
CA LEU A 58 -14.48 -13.45 -11.45
C LEU A 58 -15.43 -14.05 -10.39
N PHE A 59 -16.64 -14.44 -10.78
CA PHE A 59 -17.58 -15.10 -9.85
C PHE A 59 -17.10 -16.46 -9.37
N GLN A 60 -16.48 -17.26 -10.24
CA GLN A 60 -15.88 -18.54 -9.84
C GLN A 60 -14.77 -18.32 -8.80
N ILE A 61 -13.93 -17.31 -8.99
CA ILE A 61 -12.85 -16.96 -8.05
C ILE A 61 -13.44 -16.52 -6.71
N ILE A 62 -14.42 -15.60 -6.71
CA ILE A 62 -15.07 -15.12 -5.47
C ILE A 62 -15.70 -16.29 -4.70
N HIS A 63 -16.46 -17.15 -5.38
CA HIS A 63 -17.05 -18.34 -4.78
C HIS A 63 -15.98 -19.26 -4.20
N HIS A 64 -14.85 -19.45 -4.91
CA HIS A 64 -13.77 -20.30 -4.44
C HIS A 64 -13.12 -19.73 -3.18
N VAL A 65 -12.76 -18.44 -3.17
CA VAL A 65 -12.19 -17.75 -2.00
C VAL A 65 -13.11 -17.86 -0.79
N GLN A 66 -14.42 -17.69 -0.96
CA GLN A 66 -15.40 -17.84 0.11
C GLN A 66 -15.56 -19.28 0.60
N SER A 67 -15.27 -20.28 -0.26
CA SER A 67 -15.33 -21.70 0.10
C SER A 67 -14.07 -22.22 0.79
N VAL A 68 -12.98 -21.45 0.81
CA VAL A 68 -11.76 -21.83 1.54
C VAL A 68 -12.02 -21.59 3.03
N PRO A 69 -12.05 -22.64 3.88
CA PRO A 69 -12.13 -22.44 5.31
C PRO A 69 -10.85 -21.73 5.76
N PHE A 70 -10.97 -20.49 6.22
CA PHE A 70 -9.86 -19.83 6.91
C PHE A 70 -9.53 -20.65 8.16
N PRO A 71 -8.23 -20.89 8.45
CA PRO A 71 -7.85 -21.59 9.67
C PRO A 71 -8.41 -20.82 10.87
N GLU A 72 -9.22 -21.51 11.69
CA GLU A 72 -9.75 -20.91 12.92
C GLU A 72 -8.57 -20.49 13.79
N THR A 73 -8.40 -19.18 13.98
CA THR A 73 -7.55 -18.64 15.04
C THR A 73 -8.16 -19.07 16.36
N LYS A 74 -7.63 -20.16 16.95
CA LYS A 74 -7.99 -20.55 18.31
C LYS A 74 -7.73 -19.35 19.22
N PRO A 75 -8.71 -18.89 20.02
CA PRO A 75 -8.41 -17.92 21.06
C PRO A 75 -7.33 -18.51 21.97
N ILE A 76 -6.29 -17.72 22.20
CA ILE A 76 -5.19 -18.07 23.10
C ILE A 76 -5.77 -18.02 24.51
N ASP A 77 -6.21 -19.17 25.02
CA ASP A 77 -6.43 -19.34 26.45
C ASP A 77 -5.05 -19.33 27.13
N GLU A 78 -4.80 -18.28 27.90
CA GLU A 78 -3.67 -18.21 28.81
C GLU A 78 -3.81 -19.31 29.86
N THR A 79 -3.08 -20.41 29.70
CA THR A 79 -2.72 -21.25 30.84
C THR A 79 -1.32 -21.82 30.66
N THR A 80 -0.43 -21.29 31.50
CA THR A 80 0.94 -21.72 31.75
C THR A 80 1.08 -23.23 31.88
N GLN A 81 1.98 -23.87 31.11
CA GLN A 81 2.84 -24.97 31.59
C GLN A 81 3.97 -25.35 30.61
N GLU A 82 5.02 -25.92 31.20
CA GLU A 82 6.44 -26.00 30.82
C GLU A 82 6.85 -26.84 29.58
N ILE A 83 7.82 -26.29 28.83
CA ILE A 83 9.04 -26.85 28.17
C ILE A 83 9.09 -28.34 27.76
N THR A 84 9.40 -28.60 26.48
CA THR A 84 10.50 -29.50 26.01
C THR A 84 10.80 -29.25 24.51
N PRO A 85 12.08 -29.26 24.06
CA PRO A 85 12.45 -28.92 22.68
C PRO A 85 12.59 -30.16 21.78
N ILE A 86 12.03 -30.12 20.58
CA ILE A 86 12.38 -31.04 19.49
C ILE A 86 12.55 -30.24 18.20
N GLU A 87 13.72 -30.40 17.59
CA GLU A 87 14.15 -29.85 16.31
C GLU A 87 13.41 -30.51 15.14
N GLN A 88 12.95 -29.72 14.16
CA GLN A 88 13.19 -29.84 12.70
C GLN A 88 12.14 -29.08 11.86
N PRO A 89 12.49 -28.73 10.60
CA PRO A 89 12.20 -27.42 10.02
C PRO A 89 10.91 -27.41 9.19
N VAL A 90 10.57 -26.26 8.58
CA VAL A 90 10.13 -26.02 7.19
C VAL A 90 9.20 -24.77 7.12
N GLN A 91 9.40 -23.97 6.07
CA GLN A 91 8.45 -23.08 5.37
C GLN A 91 8.33 -21.62 5.83
N THR A 92 9.19 -20.78 5.23
CA THR A 92 8.94 -19.34 5.11
C THR A 92 7.88 -19.09 4.04
N ASN A 93 6.63 -18.98 4.46
CA ASN A 93 5.57 -18.38 3.66
C ASN A 93 5.57 -16.86 3.93
N LEU A 94 5.89 -16.07 2.91
CA LEU A 94 5.64 -14.63 2.92
C LEU A 94 4.14 -14.40 2.70
N SER A 95 3.45 -13.89 3.72
CA SER A 95 2.21 -13.15 3.55
C SER A 95 2.33 -11.85 4.33
N ALA A 96 2.61 -10.77 3.60
CA ALA A 96 2.50 -9.41 4.10
C ALA A 96 1.01 -9.04 4.18
N VAL A 97 0.59 -8.60 5.37
CA VAL A 97 -0.38 -7.53 5.72
C VAL A 97 -0.71 -7.81 7.19
N ASP A 98 -0.60 -6.77 8.04
CA ASP A 98 -0.80 -6.78 9.50
C ASP A 98 0.36 -7.26 10.38
N THR A 99 1.50 -6.55 10.36
CA THR A 99 2.27 -6.31 11.61
C THR A 99 3.14 -5.07 11.46
N MET A 100 2.66 -3.92 11.93
CA MET A 100 3.50 -2.71 12.02
C MET A 100 3.28 -2.01 13.36
N GLU A 101 3.34 -2.79 14.45
CA GLU A 101 3.29 -2.27 15.83
C GLU A 101 4.12 -3.12 16.81
N LYS A 102 5.19 -3.77 16.35
CA LYS A 102 6.07 -4.57 17.23
C LYS A 102 7.51 -4.66 16.73
N ILE A 103 8.17 -3.50 16.64
CA ILE A 103 9.64 -3.41 16.63
C ILE A 103 10.05 -2.32 17.63
N GLU A 104 9.63 -2.49 18.88
CA GLU A 104 10.26 -1.85 20.04
C GLU A 104 10.80 -2.99 20.90
N GLY A 105 12.11 -3.17 20.90
CA GLY A 105 12.76 -4.18 21.75
C GLY A 105 13.85 -4.97 21.06
N MET A 106 14.91 -4.29 20.61
CA MET A 106 16.19 -4.96 20.39
C MET A 106 17.29 -4.10 21.02
N THR A 107 17.47 -4.28 22.32
CA THR A 107 18.63 -3.78 23.05
C THR A 107 19.84 -4.64 22.68
N PRO A 108 21.03 -4.07 22.43
CA PRO A 108 22.19 -4.85 22.09
C PRO A 108 22.68 -5.67 23.31
N VAL A 109 23.08 -6.89 22.99
CA VAL A 109 23.58 -7.95 23.86
C VAL A 109 24.64 -7.44 24.85
N LYS A 110 24.42 -7.72 26.14
CA LYS A 110 25.45 -7.64 27.18
C LYS A 110 26.63 -8.52 26.79
N LYS A 111 27.83 -7.94 26.66
CA LYS A 111 29.09 -8.69 26.64
C LYS A 111 29.17 -9.54 27.91
N ILE A 112 29.21 -10.86 27.73
CA ILE A 112 29.61 -11.81 28.76
C ILE A 112 31.09 -11.55 29.03
N GLN A 113 31.41 -11.16 30.26
CA GLN A 113 32.76 -11.16 30.80
C GLN A 113 33.15 -12.63 31.02
N GLU A 114 34.12 -13.12 30.25
CA GLU A 114 34.85 -14.33 30.63
C GLU A 114 35.87 -13.92 31.71
N GLU A 115 35.60 -14.34 32.93
CA GLU A 115 36.57 -14.39 34.02
C GLU A 115 37.61 -15.47 33.67
N HIS A 116 38.85 -15.04 33.45
CA HIS A 116 40.00 -15.95 33.50
C HIS A 116 40.77 -15.70 34.78
N GLY A 117 40.73 -16.74 35.61
CA GLY A 117 41.40 -16.84 36.89
C GLY A 117 42.91 -16.77 36.78
N GLU A 118 43.44 -16.31 37.90
CA GLU A 118 44.83 -16.11 38.28
C GLU A 118 45.72 -17.33 38.00
N ASN A 119 46.93 -17.07 37.50
CA ASN A 119 48.11 -17.80 37.96
C ASN A 119 49.34 -16.90 37.87
N GLU A 120 49.92 -16.68 39.04
CA GLU A 120 51.16 -15.97 39.31
C GLU A 120 52.36 -16.69 38.69
N THR A 121 53.35 -15.94 38.18
CA THR A 121 54.75 -16.23 38.47
C THR A 121 55.64 -15.02 38.20
N ASN A 122 56.55 -14.81 39.16
CA ASN A 122 57.56 -13.76 39.32
C ASN A 122 58.44 -13.49 38.11
N GLU A 123 58.90 -12.24 37.96
CA GLU A 123 60.32 -11.89 38.11
C GLU A 123 60.53 -10.38 38.30
N GLU A 124 61.32 -10.03 39.32
CA GLU A 124 61.72 -8.67 39.70
C GLU A 124 62.83 -8.13 38.79
N THR A 125 62.78 -6.85 38.42
CA THR A 125 63.98 -5.98 38.46
C THR A 125 63.61 -4.50 38.50
N LYS A 126 64.23 -3.78 39.42
CA LYS A 126 64.06 -2.34 39.72
C LYS A 126 65.03 -1.48 38.88
N SER A 127 64.59 -0.29 38.46
CA SER A 127 65.31 0.99 38.67
C SER A 127 64.61 2.21 38.04
N ASP A 128 64.14 3.10 38.91
CA ASP A 128 64.13 4.58 38.95
C ASP A 128 63.98 5.51 37.71
N ASP A 129 63.04 6.44 37.92
CA ASP A 129 63.06 7.90 37.70
C ASP A 129 62.57 8.56 36.38
N LYS A 130 61.41 9.24 36.53
CA LYS A 130 61.03 10.58 36.05
C LYS A 130 61.04 10.88 34.54
N LYS A 131 59.84 10.99 33.95
CA LYS A 131 59.12 12.28 33.76
C LYS A 131 57.80 12.06 33.00
N ARG A 132 56.79 12.77 33.48
CA ARG A 132 55.45 12.91 32.91
C ARG A 132 55.51 13.59 31.54
N GLU A 133 54.94 12.95 30.54
CA GLU A 133 54.28 13.63 29.42
C GLU A 133 52.91 12.97 29.27
N ASP A 134 51.91 13.63 29.87
CA ASP A 134 50.50 13.28 29.70
C ASP A 134 50.11 13.54 28.25
N ILE A 135 50.23 12.53 27.39
CA ILE A 135 49.51 12.49 26.13
C ILE A 135 48.07 12.11 26.50
N GLN A 136 47.25 13.12 26.77
CA GLN A 136 45.80 13.00 26.74
C GLN A 136 45.39 12.62 25.31
N LYS A 137 45.38 11.31 25.02
CA LYS A 137 44.44 10.75 24.07
C LYS A 137 43.09 10.67 24.79
N GLU A 138 42.45 11.81 24.97
CA GLU A 138 41.00 11.84 25.08
C GLU A 138 40.49 11.43 23.71
N GLY A 139 40.31 10.12 23.54
CA GLY A 139 39.41 9.62 22.52
C GLY A 139 38.05 10.20 22.85
N GLU A 140 37.66 11.23 22.09
CA GLU A 140 36.26 11.58 21.91
C GLU A 140 35.53 10.27 21.62
N LYS A 141 34.86 9.70 22.62
CA LYS A 141 33.71 8.86 22.36
C LYS A 141 32.67 9.81 21.79
N LYS A 142 32.79 10.11 20.50
CA LYS A 142 31.63 10.49 19.71
C LYS A 142 30.68 9.32 19.86
N ASP A 143 29.62 9.50 20.62
CA ASP A 143 28.38 8.76 20.40
C ASP A 143 27.93 9.11 18.98
N SER A 144 28.58 8.50 17.99
CA SER A 144 28.12 8.55 16.62
C SER A 144 26.88 7.69 16.60
N HIS A 145 25.73 8.33 16.71
CA HIS A 145 24.46 7.70 16.46
C HIS A 145 24.49 7.14 15.02
N PHE A 146 24.84 5.87 14.87
CA PHE A 146 24.98 5.24 13.58
C PHE A 146 23.59 4.92 13.02
N GLN A 147 23.23 5.61 11.95
CA GLN A 147 22.07 5.26 11.14
C GLN A 147 22.49 4.14 10.18
N LEU A 148 22.24 2.89 10.57
CA LEU A 148 22.52 1.71 9.76
C LEU A 148 21.33 1.43 8.85
N THR A 149 21.61 0.96 7.64
CA THR A 149 20.56 0.54 6.71
C THR A 149 20.29 -0.95 6.90
N GLN A 150 19.07 -1.31 7.30
CA GLN A 150 18.70 -2.71 7.54
C GLN A 150 18.23 -3.39 6.26
N LEU A 151 17.43 -2.69 5.46
CA LEU A 151 16.82 -3.24 4.25
C LEU A 151 16.80 -2.20 3.14
N GLU A 152 17.23 -2.59 1.95
CA GLU A 152 16.89 -1.93 0.69
C GLU A 152 16.12 -2.91 -0.18
N ALA A 153 14.90 -2.57 -0.55
CA ALA A 153 14.09 -3.35 -1.47
C ALA A 153 13.75 -2.49 -2.68
N THR A 154 13.93 -3.04 -3.88
CA THR A 154 13.48 -2.42 -5.14
C THR A 154 12.71 -3.46 -5.92
N PHE A 155 11.53 -3.08 -6.38
CA PHE A 155 10.69 -3.92 -7.21
C PHE A 155 10.25 -3.13 -8.43
N GLU A 156 10.49 -3.73 -9.61
CA GLU A 156 10.16 -3.14 -10.89
C GLU A 156 9.19 -4.04 -11.66
N LEU A 157 8.12 -3.46 -12.16
CA LEU A 157 7.18 -4.09 -13.06
C LEU A 157 7.10 -3.25 -14.33
N SER A 158 7.66 -3.74 -15.44
CA SER A 158 7.75 -2.95 -16.67
C SER A 158 6.37 -2.77 -17.33
N GLN A 159 5.50 -3.77 -17.25
CA GLN A 159 4.16 -3.70 -17.83
C GLN A 159 3.14 -4.56 -17.06
N LEU A 160 1.97 -3.99 -16.77
CA LEU A 160 0.78 -4.71 -16.32
C LEU A 160 -0.34 -4.48 -17.32
N ASP A 161 -0.84 -5.55 -17.91
CA ASP A 161 -2.03 -5.52 -18.76
C ASP A 161 -3.12 -6.40 -18.15
N LEU A 162 -4.26 -5.78 -17.86
CA LEU A 162 -5.46 -6.47 -17.41
C LEU A 162 -6.55 -6.28 -18.46
N LEU A 163 -6.94 -7.37 -19.11
CA LEU A 163 -8.10 -7.43 -19.99
C LEU A 163 -9.29 -7.99 -19.23
N ILE A 164 -10.31 -7.15 -19.06
CA ILE A 164 -11.63 -7.55 -18.59
C ILE A 164 -12.47 -7.94 -19.80
N GLU A 165 -13.08 -9.11 -19.73
CA GLU A 165 -13.95 -9.65 -20.75
C GLU A 165 -15.40 -9.74 -20.24
N GLU A 166 -16.34 -9.51 -21.13
CA GLU A 166 -17.76 -9.63 -20.86
C GLU A 166 -18.26 -10.98 -21.39
N SER A 167 -18.79 -11.83 -20.50
CA SER A 167 -19.35 -13.11 -20.92
C SER A 167 -20.64 -12.92 -21.74
N PRO A 168 -21.01 -13.91 -22.57
CA PRO A 168 -22.26 -13.88 -23.33
C PRO A 168 -23.49 -13.65 -22.42
N SER A 169 -23.44 -14.17 -21.19
CA SER A 169 -24.52 -14.08 -20.20
C SER A 169 -24.75 -12.68 -19.63
N SER A 170 -23.72 -11.83 -19.56
CA SER A 170 -23.84 -10.42 -19.12
C SER A 170 -24.26 -9.48 -20.24
N SER A 171 -24.00 -9.85 -21.49
CA SER A 171 -24.25 -9.01 -22.66
C SER A 171 -25.65 -9.16 -23.28
N ARG A 172 -26.46 -10.14 -22.82
CA ARG A 172 -27.85 -10.33 -23.26
C ARG A 172 -28.75 -9.24 -22.70
N VAL A 173 -28.77 -8.11 -23.41
CA VAL A 173 -29.86 -7.13 -23.34
C VAL A 173 -30.95 -7.60 -24.31
N ASP A 174 -32.20 -7.63 -23.85
CA ASP A 174 -33.38 -8.02 -24.64
C ASP A 174 -33.40 -7.34 -26.02
N GLY A 175 -33.18 -8.12 -27.09
CA GLY A 175 -33.56 -7.73 -28.46
C GLY A 175 -32.46 -7.58 -29.52
N ASP A 176 -31.17 -7.52 -29.17
CA ASP A 176 -30.10 -7.39 -30.19
C ASP A 176 -29.65 -8.76 -30.73
N GLN A 177 -30.00 -9.04 -31.98
CA GLN A 177 -29.69 -10.28 -32.73
C GLN A 177 -28.26 -10.26 -33.33
N HIS A 178 -27.27 -9.75 -32.61
CA HIS A 178 -25.88 -9.80 -33.07
C HIS A 178 -25.18 -11.06 -32.55
N GLN A 179 -25.19 -12.08 -33.41
CA GLN A 179 -24.30 -13.24 -33.53
C GLN A 179 -23.95 -14.05 -32.27
N GLU A 180 -24.24 -15.35 -32.38
CA GLU A 180 -24.11 -16.43 -31.40
C GLU A 180 -22.65 -16.80 -31.05
N ASP A 181 -21.80 -15.83 -30.74
CA ASP A 181 -20.47 -16.15 -30.24
C ASP A 181 -20.59 -16.46 -28.74
N ASN A 182 -20.52 -17.76 -28.41
CA ASN A 182 -20.57 -18.28 -27.04
C ASN A 182 -19.24 -18.04 -26.29
N GLU A 183 -18.52 -16.97 -26.65
CA GLU A 183 -17.19 -16.64 -26.17
C GLU A 183 -17.19 -15.30 -25.44
N ASP A 184 -16.29 -15.18 -24.47
CA ASP A 184 -16.10 -13.95 -23.72
C ASP A 184 -15.55 -12.86 -24.66
N ARG A 185 -16.12 -11.66 -24.59
CA ARG A 185 -15.78 -10.55 -25.49
C ARG A 185 -14.92 -9.52 -24.77
N PRO A 186 -13.83 -9.01 -25.38
CA PRO A 186 -13.04 -7.92 -24.81
C PRO A 186 -13.91 -6.72 -24.43
N PHE A 187 -13.81 -6.26 -23.17
CA PHE A 187 -14.65 -5.20 -22.63
C PHE A 187 -13.83 -3.96 -22.25
N LEU A 188 -12.96 -4.10 -21.24
CA LEU A 188 -12.06 -3.04 -20.77
C LEU A 188 -10.63 -3.56 -20.73
N ARG A 189 -9.65 -2.74 -21.13
CA ARG A 189 -8.22 -3.03 -20.90
C ARG A 189 -7.61 -1.93 -20.05
N LEU A 190 -7.04 -2.32 -18.91
CA LEU A 190 -6.18 -1.49 -18.09
C LEU A 190 -4.73 -1.83 -18.44
N SER A 191 -3.92 -0.82 -18.71
CA SER A 191 -2.49 -0.95 -18.99
C SER A 191 -1.70 0.03 -18.12
N LEU A 192 -0.76 -0.49 -17.34
CA LEU A 192 0.21 0.27 -16.54
C LEU A 192 1.61 0.00 -17.07
N VAL A 193 2.44 1.04 -17.17
CA VAL A 193 3.82 0.91 -17.67
C VAL A 193 4.81 1.51 -16.69
N ALA A 194 5.94 0.84 -16.55
CA ALA A 194 7.09 1.22 -15.73
C ALA A 194 6.68 1.59 -14.30
N MET A 195 6.21 0.59 -13.57
CA MET A 195 5.96 0.68 -12.14
C MET A 195 7.26 0.36 -11.38
N VAL A 196 7.67 1.26 -10.51
CA VAL A 196 8.86 1.06 -9.66
C VAL A 196 8.48 1.38 -8.23
N VAL A 197 8.82 0.48 -7.32
CA VAL A 197 8.68 0.67 -5.88
C VAL A 197 10.04 0.45 -5.23
N THR A 198 10.50 1.43 -4.45
CA THR A 198 11.72 1.33 -3.65
C THR A 198 11.38 1.53 -2.18
N THR A 199 12.03 0.78 -1.30
CA THR A 199 11.89 0.93 0.14
C THR A 199 13.26 0.80 0.80
N SER A 200 13.59 1.73 1.67
CA SER A 200 14.81 1.71 2.47
C SER A 200 14.43 1.84 3.94
N VAL A 201 14.77 0.84 4.74
CA VAL A 201 14.59 0.84 6.19
C VAL A 201 15.94 1.05 6.85
N LYS A 202 16.07 2.12 7.63
CA LYS A 202 17.26 2.44 8.43
C LYS A 202 16.92 2.42 9.92
N THR A 203 17.93 2.60 10.77
CA THR A 203 17.77 2.59 12.23
C THR A 203 16.64 3.49 12.73
N TYR A 204 16.54 4.69 12.17
CA TYR A 204 15.62 5.72 12.67
C TYR A 204 14.53 6.10 11.67
N ASP A 205 14.63 5.69 10.40
CA ASP A 205 13.69 6.09 9.37
C ASP A 205 13.38 4.99 8.34
N ILE A 206 12.26 5.20 7.64
CA ILE A 206 11.78 4.39 6.55
C ILE A 206 11.49 5.34 5.38
N ASN A 207 12.11 5.06 4.24
CA ASN A 207 11.81 5.70 2.97
C ASN A 207 11.04 4.72 2.10
N PHE A 208 9.94 5.18 1.51
CA PHE A 208 9.16 4.46 0.52
C PHE A 208 8.98 5.38 -0.68
N ASN A 209 9.40 4.94 -1.86
CA ASN A 209 9.13 5.65 -3.10
C ASN A 209 8.38 4.73 -4.04
N ALA A 210 7.38 5.26 -4.73
CA ALA A 210 6.67 4.55 -5.77
C ALA A 210 6.48 5.46 -6.97
N SER A 211 6.59 4.90 -8.17
CA SER A 211 6.34 5.62 -9.39
C SER A 211 5.64 4.77 -10.44
N LEU A 212 4.89 5.44 -11.29
CA LEU A 212 4.19 4.90 -12.46
C LEU A 212 4.41 5.86 -13.61
N ALA A 213 4.80 5.36 -14.79
CA ALA A 213 5.07 6.22 -15.94
C ALA A 213 3.83 6.44 -16.81
N ASP A 214 3.07 5.38 -17.12
CA ASP A 214 1.88 5.49 -17.98
C ASP A 214 0.69 4.71 -17.41
N LEU A 215 -0.52 5.28 -17.56
CA LEU A 215 -1.80 4.67 -17.24
C LEU A 215 -2.76 4.84 -18.41
N ILE A 216 -3.30 3.73 -18.90
CA ILE A 216 -4.29 3.74 -19.98
C ILE A 216 -5.43 2.80 -19.61
N VAL A 217 -6.67 3.29 -19.74
CA VAL A 217 -7.87 2.47 -19.71
C VAL A 217 -8.58 2.62 -21.05
N LEU A 218 -8.72 1.51 -21.77
CA LEU A 218 -9.40 1.42 -23.05
C LEU A 218 -10.73 0.70 -22.90
N HIS A 219 -11.77 1.22 -23.54
CA HIS A 219 -12.98 0.45 -23.83
C HIS A 219 -12.82 -0.24 -25.18
N GLN A 220 -12.88 -1.57 -25.18
CA GLN A 220 -12.58 -2.40 -26.36
C GLN A 220 -13.74 -2.50 -27.36
N GLN A 221 -14.96 -2.18 -26.95
CA GLN A 221 -16.17 -2.25 -27.78
C GLN A 221 -16.55 -0.91 -28.45
N PHE A 222 -15.89 0.19 -28.07
CA PHE A 222 -16.14 1.51 -28.63
C PHE A 222 -14.87 2.04 -29.29
N VAL A 223 -15.04 2.71 -30.42
CA VAL A 223 -13.95 3.36 -31.15
C VAL A 223 -14.18 4.85 -31.23
N THR A 224 -13.10 5.60 -31.30
CA THR A 224 -13.12 7.04 -31.58
C THR A 224 -13.47 7.29 -33.06
N HIS A 225 -13.70 8.56 -33.42
CA HIS A 225 -13.85 8.97 -34.83
C HIS A 225 -12.64 8.61 -35.71
N SER A 226 -11.45 8.48 -35.11
CA SER A 226 -10.23 8.07 -35.81
C SER A 226 -10.10 6.55 -35.99
N GLY A 227 -11.05 5.76 -35.46
CA GLY A 227 -11.04 4.29 -35.54
C GLY A 227 -10.16 3.60 -34.50
N GLU A 228 -9.56 4.34 -33.57
CA GLU A 228 -8.81 3.78 -32.44
C GLU A 228 -9.76 3.34 -31.31
N PRO A 229 -9.39 2.35 -30.47
CA PRO A 229 -10.15 2.03 -29.27
C PRO A 229 -10.35 3.26 -28.38
N LEU A 230 -11.55 3.41 -27.81
CA LEU A 230 -11.89 4.53 -26.95
C LEU A 230 -11.02 4.53 -25.69
N ARG A 231 -10.18 5.55 -25.53
CA ARG A 231 -9.45 5.82 -24.29
C ARG A 231 -10.39 6.49 -23.29
N LEU A 232 -10.71 5.79 -22.21
CA LEU A 232 -11.52 6.32 -21.11
C LEU A 232 -10.67 7.12 -20.13
N ILE A 233 -9.49 6.60 -19.82
CA ILE A 233 -8.52 7.25 -18.95
C ILE A 233 -7.18 7.16 -19.69
N SER A 234 -6.49 8.28 -19.81
CA SER A 234 -5.15 8.31 -20.34
C SER A 234 -4.28 9.29 -19.60
N ALA A 235 -3.11 8.81 -19.27
CA ALA A 235 -2.09 9.56 -18.61
C ALA A 235 -0.77 8.99 -19.14
N LYS A 236 -0.24 9.65 -20.15
CA LYS A 236 0.94 9.19 -20.89
C LYS A 236 2.02 10.23 -20.85
N ARG A 237 3.27 9.79 -20.85
CA ARG A 237 4.42 10.62 -21.16
C ARG A 237 4.26 11.25 -22.55
N GLN A 238 4.68 12.51 -22.68
CA GLN A 238 4.66 13.17 -23.98
C GLN A 238 5.74 12.62 -24.91
N ASN A 239 6.86 12.16 -24.36
CA ASN A 239 7.96 11.51 -25.09
C ASN A 239 8.46 10.28 -24.32
N GLU A 240 8.91 9.25 -25.03
CA GLU A 240 9.40 8.00 -24.42
C GLU A 240 10.73 8.15 -23.67
N ASP A 241 11.57 9.11 -24.10
CA ASP A 241 12.88 9.43 -23.49
C ASP A 241 12.77 10.37 -22.28
N ASP A 242 11.56 10.80 -21.94
CA ASP A 242 11.33 11.67 -20.81
C ASP A 242 11.19 10.81 -19.54
N ASP A 243 12.02 11.06 -18.53
CA ASP A 243 11.95 10.43 -17.20
C ASP A 243 10.70 10.89 -16.42
N THR A 244 9.71 11.47 -17.12
CA THR A 244 8.49 11.98 -16.52
C THR A 244 7.63 10.84 -16.00
N LYS A 245 7.55 10.78 -14.68
CA LYS A 245 6.67 9.87 -13.95
C LYS A 245 5.25 10.47 -13.97
N LEU A 246 4.26 9.70 -14.37
CA LEU A 246 2.85 10.10 -14.23
C LEU A 246 2.50 10.32 -12.76
N ILE A 247 2.78 9.32 -11.92
CA ILE A 247 2.58 9.36 -10.48
C ILE A 247 3.95 9.16 -9.84
N SER A 248 4.30 10.03 -8.90
CA SER A 248 5.42 9.81 -7.98
C SER A 248 4.93 9.99 -6.56
N ILE A 249 5.31 9.05 -5.71
CA ILE A 249 5.03 9.04 -4.29
C ILE A 249 6.37 8.93 -3.59
N ASP A 250 6.69 9.89 -2.74
CA ASP A 250 7.83 9.84 -1.85
C ASP A 250 7.30 9.95 -0.42
N PHE A 251 7.53 8.92 0.38
CA PHE A 251 7.09 8.87 1.76
C PHE A 251 8.29 8.60 2.66
N LEU A 252 8.50 9.49 3.62
CA LEU A 252 9.53 9.39 4.64
C LEU A 252 8.84 9.33 6.00
N LYS A 253 9.15 8.30 6.79
CA LYS A 253 8.76 8.20 8.19
C LYS A 253 10.00 8.12 9.06
N THR A 254 10.05 8.88 10.15
CA THR A 254 11.16 8.87 11.11
C THR A 254 10.64 8.64 12.53
N SER A 255 11.48 8.08 13.40
CA SER A 255 11.25 8.02 14.85
C SER A 255 11.47 9.39 15.50
N LEU A 256 10.77 9.64 16.61
CA LEU A 256 10.97 10.80 17.49
C LEU A 256 12.34 10.77 18.18
N ASP A 257 12.91 9.59 18.36
CA ASP A 257 14.23 9.39 18.97
C ASP A 257 15.37 9.60 17.98
N ASN A 258 15.07 9.98 16.73
CA ASN A 258 16.07 10.28 15.73
C ASN A 258 16.89 11.50 16.19
N PRO A 259 18.22 11.39 16.37
CA PRO A 259 19.08 12.50 16.79
C PRO A 259 19.05 13.70 15.85
N MET A 260 18.65 13.48 14.58
CA MET A 260 18.53 14.51 13.56
C MET A 260 17.08 14.99 13.35
N PHE A 261 16.13 14.59 14.22
CA PHE A 261 14.70 14.86 14.04
C PHE A 261 14.35 16.34 13.83
N GLU A 262 15.04 17.25 14.50
CA GLU A 262 14.79 18.70 14.37
C GLU A 262 15.39 19.32 13.10
N ASN A 263 16.30 18.62 12.43
CA ASN A 263 17.00 19.11 11.24
C ASN A 263 16.32 18.65 9.94
N GLU A 264 16.69 19.28 8.82
CA GLU A 264 16.40 18.77 7.48
C GLU A 264 16.94 17.33 7.35
N PRO A 265 16.19 16.39 6.74
CA PRO A 265 14.92 16.59 6.01
C PRO A 265 13.64 16.49 6.87
N TYR A 266 13.74 16.18 8.17
CA TYR A 266 12.58 15.83 9.01
C TYR A 266 11.86 17.06 9.58
N ASN A 267 12.60 18.11 9.96
CA ASN A 267 12.05 19.38 10.46
C ASN A 267 10.99 19.20 11.59
N SER A 268 11.24 18.28 12.51
CA SER A 268 10.33 17.88 13.59
C SER A 268 8.98 17.31 13.12
N ILE A 269 8.98 16.56 12.01
CA ILE A 269 7.79 15.90 11.46
C ILE A 269 8.03 14.39 11.38
N GLU A 270 7.16 13.59 11.99
CA GLU A 270 7.29 12.11 12.02
C GLU A 270 7.10 11.50 10.63
N SER A 271 6.10 11.96 9.88
CA SER A 271 5.76 11.43 8.55
C SER A 271 5.64 12.54 7.52
N ILE A 272 6.37 12.43 6.41
CA ILE A 272 6.37 13.37 5.30
C ILE A 272 6.01 12.62 4.03
N GLY A 273 4.92 13.01 3.37
CA GLY A 273 4.51 12.48 2.07
C GLY A 273 4.58 13.56 1.00
N THR A 274 5.18 13.24 -0.15
CA THR A 274 5.15 14.06 -1.35
C THR A 274 4.50 13.25 -2.47
N LEU A 275 3.47 13.83 -3.08
CA LEU A 275 2.71 13.24 -4.17
C LEU A 275 2.82 14.16 -5.39
N HIS A 276 3.23 13.61 -6.52
CA HIS A 276 3.25 14.33 -7.78
C HIS A 276 2.43 13.57 -8.81
N PHE A 277 1.50 14.27 -9.45
CA PHE A 277 0.72 13.79 -10.57
C PHE A 277 0.92 14.74 -11.74
N SER A 278 1.33 14.24 -12.89
CA SER A 278 1.48 15.08 -14.09
C SER A 278 0.11 15.39 -14.70
N LYS A 279 -0.22 14.77 -15.84
CA LYS A 279 -1.45 14.98 -16.57
C LYS A 279 -2.31 13.73 -16.62
N LEU A 280 -3.55 13.86 -16.15
CA LEU A 280 -4.58 12.82 -16.24
C LEU A 280 -5.77 13.32 -17.07
N GLU A 281 -6.04 12.62 -18.17
CA GLU A 281 -7.20 12.88 -19.02
C GLU A 281 -8.24 11.77 -18.85
N VAL A 282 -9.49 12.16 -18.59
CA VAL A 282 -10.64 11.27 -18.49
C VAL A 282 -11.64 11.65 -19.58
N ASN A 283 -11.95 10.71 -20.47
CA ASN A 283 -12.94 10.87 -21.51
C ASN A 283 -14.15 9.98 -21.24
N LEU A 284 -15.26 10.61 -20.89
CA LEU A 284 -16.54 9.97 -20.66
C LEU A 284 -17.42 10.07 -21.90
N GLN A 285 -17.24 9.11 -22.81
CA GLN A 285 -18.22 8.93 -23.88
C GLN A 285 -19.49 8.30 -23.32
N LEU A 286 -20.63 8.99 -23.44
CA LEU A 286 -21.89 8.59 -22.78
C LEU A 286 -22.35 7.16 -23.11
N GLN A 287 -22.12 6.70 -24.34
CA GLN A 287 -22.49 5.35 -24.78
C GLN A 287 -21.62 4.27 -24.12
N ALA A 288 -20.32 4.55 -23.98
CA ALA A 288 -19.38 3.69 -23.28
C ALA A 288 -19.67 3.66 -21.77
N LEU A 289 -19.97 4.81 -21.17
CA LEU A 289 -20.35 4.88 -19.76
C LEU A 289 -21.62 4.08 -19.48
N LEU A 290 -22.62 4.17 -20.35
CA LEU A 290 -23.85 3.39 -20.23
C LEU A 290 -23.60 1.88 -20.39
N SER A 291 -22.66 1.48 -21.25
CA SER A 291 -22.21 0.10 -21.36
C SER A 291 -21.54 -0.39 -20.06
N ILE A 292 -20.64 0.41 -19.48
CA ILE A 292 -20.00 0.13 -18.18
C ILE A 292 -21.04 -0.01 -17.06
N LEU A 293 -22.04 0.88 -17.01
CA LEU A 293 -23.11 0.81 -16.01
C LEU A 293 -23.94 -0.48 -16.16
N ARG A 294 -24.27 -0.89 -17.39
CA ARG A 294 -24.97 -2.16 -17.63
C ARG A 294 -24.12 -3.35 -17.20
N PHE A 295 -22.84 -3.35 -17.51
CA PHE A 295 -21.91 -4.38 -17.07
C PHE A 295 -21.85 -4.46 -15.53
N GLN A 296 -21.75 -3.31 -14.86
CA GLN A 296 -21.79 -3.22 -13.40
C GLN A 296 -23.10 -3.78 -12.83
N ASP A 297 -24.26 -3.43 -13.39
CA ASP A 297 -25.55 -3.97 -12.94
C ASP A 297 -25.62 -5.50 -13.12
N SER A 298 -25.11 -6.02 -14.24
CA SER A 298 -24.99 -7.46 -14.49
C SER A 298 -24.06 -8.13 -13.48
N LEU A 299 -22.94 -7.49 -13.11
CA LEU A 299 -22.05 -7.99 -12.06
C LEU A 299 -22.78 -8.03 -10.72
N MET A 300 -23.38 -6.91 -10.29
CA MET A 300 -24.04 -6.79 -8.99
C MET A 300 -25.20 -7.78 -8.82
N LYS A 301 -25.93 -8.12 -9.89
CA LYS A 301 -26.99 -9.16 -9.86
C LYS A 301 -26.45 -10.58 -9.64
N LYS A 302 -25.23 -10.86 -10.11
CA LYS A 302 -24.59 -12.18 -10.03
C LYS A 302 -23.72 -12.34 -8.78
N LEU A 303 -23.41 -11.25 -8.07
CA LEU A 303 -22.69 -11.33 -6.80
C LEU A 303 -23.49 -12.21 -5.81
N PRO A 304 -22.83 -13.17 -5.12
CA PRO A 304 -23.51 -14.00 -4.16
C PRO A 304 -24.07 -13.13 -3.04
N THR A 305 -25.40 -13.06 -2.95
CA THR A 305 -26.08 -12.53 -1.76
C THR A 305 -25.70 -13.39 -0.56
N GLU A 306 -25.22 -12.72 0.49
CA GLU A 306 -24.94 -13.24 1.84
C GLU A 306 -25.68 -14.54 2.17
N SER A 307 -24.91 -15.58 2.53
CA SER A 307 -25.39 -16.93 2.82
C SER A 307 -26.50 -16.90 3.88
N GLU A 308 -27.50 -17.78 3.77
CA GLU A 308 -28.52 -17.94 4.82
C GLU A 308 -27.90 -18.23 6.19
N ALA A 309 -26.70 -18.83 6.23
CA ALA A 309 -25.93 -19.07 7.45
C ALA A 309 -25.38 -17.77 8.09
N GLU A 310 -25.01 -16.76 7.28
CA GLU A 310 -24.58 -15.45 7.77
C GLU A 310 -25.77 -14.59 8.21
N LYS A 311 -26.91 -14.71 7.53
CA LYS A 311 -28.18 -14.10 7.96
C LYS A 311 -28.70 -14.70 9.27
N GLN A 312 -28.51 -16.00 9.49
CA GLN A 312 -28.82 -16.65 10.77
C GLN A 312 -27.87 -16.20 11.88
N LYS A 313 -26.55 -16.14 11.63
CA LYS A 313 -25.59 -15.60 12.61
C LYS A 313 -25.87 -14.15 13.00
N LYS A 314 -26.24 -13.29 12.04
CA LYS A 314 -26.62 -11.89 12.33
C LYS A 314 -27.95 -11.78 13.11
N LYS A 315 -28.94 -12.61 12.79
CA LYS A 315 -30.21 -12.68 13.56
C LYS A 315 -29.98 -13.18 14.99
N GLU A 316 -29.17 -14.21 15.19
CA GLU A 316 -28.82 -14.71 16.53
C GLU A 316 -28.04 -13.66 17.34
N LEU A 317 -27.17 -12.88 16.70
CA LEU A 317 -26.43 -11.80 17.37
C LEU A 317 -27.35 -10.61 17.76
N GLU A 318 -28.36 -10.29 16.95
CA GLU A 318 -29.36 -9.27 17.27
C GLU A 318 -30.33 -9.71 18.37
N ASP A 319 -30.72 -10.99 18.39
CA ASP A 319 -31.57 -11.56 19.43
C ASP A 319 -30.81 -11.69 20.77
N ALA A 320 -29.50 -11.95 20.74
CA ALA A 320 -28.64 -11.92 21.93
C ALA A 320 -28.53 -10.52 22.56
N LYS A 321 -28.37 -9.47 21.73
CA LYS A 321 -28.32 -8.07 22.20
C LYS A 321 -29.64 -7.60 22.83
N LYS A 322 -30.79 -8.03 22.29
CA LYS A 322 -32.11 -7.76 22.89
C LYS A 322 -32.33 -8.46 24.24
N ASN A 323 -31.70 -9.61 24.46
CA ASN A 323 -31.78 -10.32 25.74
C ASN A 323 -30.87 -9.70 26.82
N GLU A 324 -29.72 -9.12 26.44
CA GLU A 324 -28.86 -8.39 27.37
C GLU A 324 -29.49 -7.06 27.85
N GLU A 325 -30.17 -6.32 26.98
CA GLU A 325 -30.92 -5.11 27.37
C GLU A 325 -32.08 -5.40 28.34
N LYS A 326 -32.69 -6.60 28.25
CA LYS A 326 -33.72 -7.05 29.21
C LYS A 326 -33.11 -7.44 30.56
N LYS A 327 -31.96 -8.12 30.58
CA LYS A 327 -31.25 -8.47 31.82
C LYS A 327 -30.68 -7.25 32.55
N GLN A 328 -30.22 -6.22 31.84
CA GLN A 328 -29.71 -4.99 32.47
C GLN A 328 -30.82 -4.13 33.11
N LYS A 329 -32.09 -4.29 32.71
CA LYS A 329 -33.22 -3.61 33.35
C LYS A 329 -33.71 -4.28 34.64
N GLU A 330 -33.45 -5.57 34.84
CA GLU A 330 -33.84 -6.30 36.07
C GLU A 330 -32.81 -6.18 37.21
N LEU A 331 -31.60 -5.70 36.94
CA LEU A 331 -30.52 -5.55 37.93
C LEU A 331 -30.40 -4.14 38.56
N GLN A 332 -31.25 -3.17 38.17
CA GLN A 332 -31.25 -1.81 38.75
C GLN A 332 -32.25 -1.60 39.89
N GLU A 333 -33.07 -2.58 40.25
CA GLU A 333 -34.10 -2.40 41.28
C GLU A 333 -33.68 -2.83 42.70
N ASN A 334 -32.46 -3.34 42.89
CA ASN A 334 -31.99 -3.76 44.22
C ASN A 334 -30.57 -3.29 44.55
N GLY A 335 -30.48 -2.12 45.19
CA GLY A 335 -29.72 -2.01 46.43
C GLY A 335 -28.25 -1.54 46.41
N LYS A 336 -28.07 -0.39 47.08
CA LYS A 336 -26.92 0.06 47.90
C LYS A 336 -25.70 0.66 47.20
N GLN A 337 -25.63 1.98 47.34
CA GLN A 337 -24.44 2.83 47.31
C GLN A 337 -23.36 2.30 48.27
N ILE A 338 -22.16 2.10 47.74
CA ILE A 338 -20.92 2.15 48.53
C ILE A 338 -19.99 3.11 47.79
N THR A 339 -19.67 4.21 48.45
CA THR A 339 -18.64 5.17 48.08
C THR A 339 -17.28 4.63 48.50
N THR A 340 -16.34 4.53 47.57
CA THR A 340 -14.91 4.40 47.89
C THR A 340 -14.12 5.36 47.01
N ALA A 341 -13.61 6.40 47.66
CA ALA A 341 -12.69 7.37 47.12
C ALA A 341 -11.29 6.74 46.99
N LEU A 342 -10.66 6.88 45.82
CA LEU A 342 -9.22 6.69 45.65
C LEU A 342 -8.66 7.75 44.69
N ASP A 343 -8.04 8.74 45.33
CA ASP A 343 -6.77 9.40 45.03
C ASP A 343 -6.48 9.99 43.64
N LYS A 344 -6.41 11.32 43.58
CA LYS A 344 -5.95 12.12 42.44
C LYS A 344 -4.47 12.44 42.60
N GLY A 345 -3.60 11.56 42.08
CA GLY A 345 -2.20 11.87 41.82
C GLY A 345 -2.05 12.82 40.62
N LYS A 346 -1.78 14.10 40.87
CA LYS A 346 -1.42 15.09 39.83
C LYS A 346 -0.07 14.71 39.19
N LYS A 347 -0.10 14.11 38.00
CA LYS A 347 1.07 14.12 37.10
C LYS A 347 1.12 15.48 36.38
N LYS A 348 2.28 16.15 36.48
CA LYS A 348 2.58 17.37 35.72
C LYS A 348 2.50 17.06 34.22
N PRO A 349 1.96 17.95 33.38
CA PRO A 349 2.09 17.77 31.93
C PRO A 349 3.55 18.04 31.56
N GLU A 350 4.23 16.98 31.16
CA GLU A 350 5.48 17.06 30.44
C GLU A 350 5.20 17.83 29.14
N THR A 351 5.98 18.86 28.86
CA THR A 351 5.80 19.71 27.68
C THR A 351 6.31 18.93 26.47
N VAL A 352 5.50 18.01 25.96
CA VAL A 352 5.71 17.40 24.65
C VAL A 352 5.46 18.50 23.65
N VAL A 353 6.54 19.01 23.05
CA VAL A 353 6.47 19.92 21.91
C VAL A 353 5.60 19.21 20.88
N ALA A 354 4.48 19.84 20.49
CA ALA A 354 3.51 19.28 19.56
C ALA A 354 4.13 19.21 18.15
N ALA A 355 5.05 18.27 17.95
CA ALA A 355 5.61 17.93 16.66
C ALA A 355 4.46 17.52 15.73
N ALA A 356 4.51 17.94 14.47
CA ALA A 356 3.52 17.53 13.50
C ALA A 356 3.70 16.03 13.25
N SER A 357 2.63 15.27 13.40
CA SER A 357 2.66 13.82 13.15
C SER A 357 2.74 13.50 11.66
N LEU A 358 2.17 14.37 10.82
CA LEU A 358 2.09 14.14 9.37
C LEU A 358 2.10 15.45 8.58
N ALA A 359 2.90 15.51 7.53
CA ALA A 359 2.84 16.53 6.50
C ALA A 359 2.72 15.88 5.12
N ILE A 360 1.72 16.28 4.33
CA ILE A 360 1.54 15.81 2.96
C ILE A 360 1.58 17.02 2.03
N LYS A 361 2.44 16.96 1.02
CA LYS A 361 2.45 17.87 -0.12
C LYS A 361 1.98 17.09 -1.35
N ALA A 362 0.97 17.56 -2.05
CA ALA A 362 0.52 16.94 -3.29
C ALA A 362 0.41 18.00 -4.39
N GLU A 363 0.95 17.70 -5.56
CA GLU A 363 0.84 18.54 -6.74
C GLU A 363 0.23 17.73 -7.89
N LEU A 364 -0.76 18.32 -8.57
CA LEU A 364 -1.36 17.80 -9.80
C LEU A 364 -1.25 18.87 -10.88
N GLU A 365 -0.49 18.59 -11.94
CA GLU A 365 -0.21 19.56 -13.00
C GLU A 365 -1.47 19.86 -13.82
N GLU A 366 -2.13 18.82 -14.33
CA GLU A 366 -3.36 18.97 -15.11
C GLU A 366 -4.30 17.77 -14.95
N PHE A 367 -5.55 18.04 -14.62
CA PHE A 367 -6.65 17.09 -14.68
C PHE A 367 -7.67 17.57 -15.70
N ARG A 368 -7.85 16.81 -16.78
CA ARG A 368 -8.83 17.14 -17.82
C ARG A 368 -9.92 16.09 -17.86
N PHE A 369 -11.15 16.57 -17.98
CA PHE A 369 -12.35 15.78 -17.99
C PHE A 369 -13.22 16.19 -19.17
N LEU A 370 -13.41 15.26 -20.11
CA LEU A 370 -14.16 15.46 -21.34
C LEU A 370 -15.40 14.57 -21.32
N ILE A 371 -16.60 15.14 -21.47
CA ILE A 371 -17.82 14.39 -21.73
C ILE A 371 -18.12 14.49 -23.22
N SER A 372 -18.38 13.35 -23.86
CA SER A 372 -18.68 13.29 -25.30
C SER A 372 -19.84 12.34 -25.61
N THR A 373 -20.54 12.61 -26.72
CA THR A 373 -21.39 11.62 -27.38
C THR A 373 -20.56 10.86 -28.42
N LYS A 374 -21.20 10.03 -29.25
CA LYS A 374 -20.54 9.43 -30.42
C LYS A 374 -20.13 10.47 -31.47
N ASP A 375 -20.77 11.63 -31.49
CA ASP A 375 -20.68 12.57 -32.62
C ASP A 375 -20.08 13.92 -32.25
N ALA A 376 -20.10 14.28 -30.97
CA ALA A 376 -19.64 15.58 -30.51
C ALA A 376 -19.14 15.53 -29.06
N ALA A 377 -18.14 16.36 -28.76
CA ALA A 377 -17.87 16.76 -27.39
C ALA A 377 -19.08 17.54 -26.85
N VAL A 378 -19.47 17.26 -25.62
CA VAL A 378 -20.56 17.94 -24.91
C VAL A 378 -20.00 18.94 -23.92
N PHE A 379 -18.89 18.61 -23.28
CA PHE A 379 -18.34 19.41 -22.19
C PHE A 379 -16.88 19.08 -21.95
N ASP A 380 -16.05 20.09 -21.75
CA ASP A 380 -14.60 19.95 -21.53
C ASP A 380 -14.18 20.82 -20.34
N ILE A 381 -13.76 20.18 -19.25
CA ILE A 381 -13.19 20.84 -18.09
C ILE A 381 -11.71 20.49 -18.02
N SER A 382 -10.86 21.49 -17.86
CA SER A 382 -9.48 21.27 -17.43
C SER A 382 -9.20 22.05 -16.16
N VAL A 383 -8.64 21.38 -15.17
CA VAL A 383 -8.13 21.97 -13.94
C VAL A 383 -6.62 21.83 -13.94
N GLY A 384 -5.89 22.92 -13.77
CA GLY A 384 -4.44 22.91 -13.76
C GLY A 384 -3.84 23.54 -12.51
N GLY A 385 -2.66 23.06 -12.12
CA GLY A 385 -1.89 23.59 -11.00
C GLY A 385 -2.59 23.43 -9.66
N ILE A 386 -3.12 22.24 -9.37
CA ILE A 386 -3.66 21.93 -8.05
C ILE A 386 -2.50 21.65 -7.11
N LYS A 387 -2.43 22.37 -6.00
CA LYS A 387 -1.46 22.12 -4.93
C LYS A 387 -2.20 21.93 -3.61
N ALA A 388 -1.94 20.83 -2.93
CA ALA A 388 -2.46 20.52 -1.62
C ALA A 388 -1.32 20.43 -0.62
N ASN A 389 -1.48 21.10 0.52
CA ASN A 389 -0.60 20.95 1.67
C ASN A 389 -1.47 20.59 2.88
N VAL A 390 -1.22 19.43 3.46
CA VAL A 390 -1.86 18.97 4.68
C VAL A 390 -0.80 18.91 5.76
N SER A 391 -1.10 19.46 6.93
CA SER A 391 -0.28 19.32 8.13
C SER A 391 -1.18 18.89 9.28
N GLN A 392 -0.81 17.81 9.93
CA GLN A 392 -1.53 17.22 11.05
C GLN A 392 -0.66 17.26 12.30
N GLN A 393 -1.27 17.70 13.38
CA GLN A 393 -0.77 17.65 14.74
C GLN A 393 -1.83 16.93 15.61
N PRO A 394 -1.47 16.42 16.81
CA PRO A 394 -2.40 15.68 17.66
C PRO A 394 -3.73 16.40 17.95
N SER A 395 -3.72 17.73 18.02
CA SER A 395 -4.90 18.54 18.35
C SER A 395 -5.56 19.23 17.15
N LYS A 396 -4.95 19.19 15.96
CA LYS A 396 -5.39 19.99 14.81
C LYS A 396 -4.90 19.44 13.48
N THR A 397 -5.76 19.50 12.47
CA THR A 397 -5.39 19.32 11.06
C THR A 397 -5.55 20.66 10.34
N ALA A 398 -4.53 21.06 9.59
CA ALA A 398 -4.56 22.20 8.68
C ALA A 398 -4.46 21.68 7.24
N VAL A 399 -5.36 22.16 6.39
CA VAL A 399 -5.41 21.83 4.96
C VAL A 399 -5.39 23.12 4.18
N ASN A 400 -4.45 23.23 3.25
CA ASN A 400 -4.37 24.31 2.28
C ASN A 400 -4.48 23.72 0.88
N LEU A 401 -5.45 24.18 0.10
CA LEU A 401 -5.70 23.76 -1.27
C LEU A 401 -5.66 25.00 -2.16
N ILE A 402 -4.80 24.95 -3.16
CA ILE A 402 -4.65 25.99 -4.17
C ILE A 402 -5.02 25.37 -5.51
N LEU A 403 -5.85 26.08 -6.26
CA LEU A 403 -6.26 25.71 -7.60
C LEU A 403 -5.97 26.91 -8.50
N SER A 404 -4.97 26.78 -9.37
CA SER A 404 -4.48 27.92 -10.16
C SER A 404 -5.32 28.18 -11.41
N ASN A 405 -5.67 27.13 -12.16
CA ASN A 405 -6.34 27.25 -13.45
C ASN A 405 -7.59 26.39 -13.48
N LEU A 406 -8.73 26.98 -13.83
CA LEU A 406 -9.98 26.28 -14.13
C LEU A 406 -10.50 26.78 -15.47
N ASN A 407 -10.53 25.88 -16.46
CA ASN A 407 -11.17 26.15 -17.74
C ASN A 407 -12.40 25.26 -17.85
N VAL A 408 -13.53 25.87 -18.21
CA VAL A 408 -14.77 25.18 -18.49
C VAL A 408 -15.22 25.61 -19.87
N TYR A 409 -15.30 24.65 -20.79
CA TYR A 409 -15.64 24.89 -22.18
C TYR A 409 -16.90 24.12 -22.57
N ASP A 410 -17.84 24.86 -23.17
CA ASP A 410 -19.00 24.30 -23.84
C ASP A 410 -18.71 24.24 -25.36
N PRO A 411 -18.37 23.07 -25.91
CA PRO A 411 -18.11 22.86 -27.33
C PRO A 411 -19.35 23.05 -28.22
N ASN A 412 -20.54 23.27 -27.67
CA ASN A 412 -21.75 23.44 -28.47
C ASN A 412 -21.67 24.69 -29.37
N PRO A 413 -21.90 24.57 -30.69
CA PRO A 413 -21.93 25.72 -31.61
C PRO A 413 -22.94 26.81 -31.25
N SER A 414 -23.97 26.52 -30.43
CA SER A 414 -24.94 27.49 -29.94
C SER A 414 -24.61 28.06 -28.55
N ALA A 415 -23.49 27.65 -27.93
CA ALA A 415 -23.09 28.12 -26.61
C ALA A 415 -22.92 29.64 -26.58
N LYS A 416 -23.36 30.26 -25.47
CA LYS A 416 -23.27 31.71 -25.25
C LYS A 416 -21.82 32.18 -25.07
N TYR A 417 -20.97 31.32 -24.51
CA TYR A 417 -19.55 31.58 -24.27
C TYR A 417 -18.74 30.62 -25.14
N LYS A 418 -18.38 31.10 -26.33
CA LYS A 418 -17.52 30.38 -27.26
C LYS A 418 -16.08 30.82 -27.02
N LYS A 419 -15.23 29.85 -26.69
CA LYS A 419 -13.76 29.85 -26.63
C LYS A 419 -13.06 31.17 -26.30
#